data_AF-I3DXX8-F1
#
_entry.id   AF-I3DXX8-F1
#
_cell.length_a   1.000
_cell.length_b   1.000
_cell.length_c   1.000
_cell.angle_alpha   90.00
_cell.angle_beta   90.00
_cell.angle_gamma   90.00
#
_symmetry.space_group_name_H-M   'P 1'
#
loop_
_entity.id
_entity.type
_entity.pdbx_description
1 polymer ?
#
loop_
_entity_poly.entity_id
_entity_poly.type
_entity_poly.pdbx_seq_one_letter_code
_entity_poly.pdbx_strand_id
1 'polypeptide(L)' 'MFKVLGKLRCGICSKPVEIDDKVFLDELNTITHQKCYHKTSTQIPIKDEGTFRKMLLKYPFFK' A
#
# COMPACT_ATOMS: atom_id res chain seq x y z
N MET A 1 -8.93 -7.26 14.37
CA MET A 1 -8.51 -5.86 14.09
C MET A 1 -7.22 -5.91 13.30
N PHE A 2 -7.16 -5.26 12.14
CA PHE A 2 -5.96 -5.25 11.29
C PHE A 2 -4.77 -4.66 12.04
N LYS A 3 -3.76 -5.48 12.36
CA LYS A 3 -2.59 -5.05 13.17
C LYS A 3 -1.76 -3.94 12.51
N VAL A 4 -1.88 -3.80 11.20
CA VAL A 4 -1.10 -2.87 10.37
C VAL A 4 -1.67 -1.45 10.32
N LEU A 5 -2.92 -1.26 10.76
CA LEU A 5 -3.59 0.04 10.70
C LEU A 5 -2.84 1.09 11.55
N GLY A 6 -2.55 2.26 10.97
CA GLY A 6 -1.78 3.32 11.62
C GLY A 6 -0.28 3.04 11.80
N LYS A 7 0.21 1.84 11.45
CA LYS A 7 1.64 1.47 11.50
C LYS A 7 2.30 1.45 10.12
N LEU A 8 1.54 1.06 9.10
CA LEU A 8 2.02 0.98 7.73
C LEU A 8 2.30 2.39 7.17
N ARG A 9 3.52 2.59 6.67
CA ARG A 9 3.95 3.84 6.04
C ARG A 9 4.35 3.57 4.60
N CYS A 10 4.07 4.52 3.71
CA CYS A 10 4.55 4.45 2.34
C CYS A 10 6.08 4.61 2.32
N GLY A 11 6.79 3.67 1.70
CA GLY A 11 8.26 3.69 1.60
C GLY A 11 8.85 4.89 0.85
N ILE A 12 8.03 5.67 0.15
CA ILE A 12 8.47 6.82 -0.66
C ILE A 12 8.30 8.13 0.11
N CYS A 13 7.11 8.38 0.66
CA CYS A 13 6.82 9.65 1.35
C CYS A 13 6.90 9.55 2.87
N SER A 14 7.13 8.35 3.42
CA SER A 14 7.18 8.06 4.86
C SER A 14 5.90 8.42 5.65
N LYS A 15 4.83 8.84 4.98
CA LYS A 15 3.53 9.13 5.61
C LYS A 15 2.77 7.82 5.88
N PRO A 16 1.94 7.79 6.95
CA PRO A 16 1.01 6.69 7.17
C PRO A 16 0.12 6.45 5.94
N VAL A 17 -0.25 5.19 5.74
CA VAL A 17 -1.24 4.80 4.73
C VAL A 17 -2.59 4.70 5.43
N GLU A 18 -3.51 5.60 5.07
CA GLU A 18 -4.85 5.67 5.63
C GLU A 18 -5.82 4.74 4.88
N ILE A 19 -6.94 4.37 5.52
CA ILE A 19 -7.93 3.41 4.97
C ILE A 19 -8.43 3.81 3.58
N ASP A 20 -8.63 5.11 3.35
CA ASP A 20 -9.19 5.65 2.11
C ASP A 20 -8.11 6.07 1.10
N ASP A 21 -6.82 5.91 1.44
CA ASP A 21 -5.74 6.20 0.51
C ASP A 21 -5.79 5.25 -0.69
N LYS A 22 -5.62 5.81 -1.89
CA LYS A 22 -5.35 5.03 -3.10
C LYS A 22 -3.91 4.52 -3.08
N VAL A 23 -3.77 3.21 -3.23
CA VAL A 23 -2.51 2.50 -3.11
C VAL A 23 -2.32 1.50 -4.25
N PHE A 24 -1.06 1.21 -4.52
CA PHE A 24 -0.62 0.03 -5.25
C PHE A 24 -0.06 -1.00 -4.27
N LEU A 25 -0.37 -2.26 -4.55
CA LEU A 25 0.29 -3.42 -3.98
C LEU A 25 1.21 -3.99 -5.07
N ASP A 26 2.51 -4.12 -4.79
CA ASP A 26 3.44 -4.74 -5.72
C ASP A 26 3.56 -6.26 -5.52
N GLU A 27 4.32 -6.91 -6.41
CA GLU A 27 4.57 -8.37 -6.35
C GLU A 27 5.32 -8.81 -5.07
N LEU A 28 6.05 -7.91 -4.41
CA LEU A 28 6.69 -8.17 -3.11
C LEU A 28 5.75 -7.94 -1.92
N ASN A 29 4.47 -7.67 -2.18
CA ASN A 29 3.43 -7.33 -1.20
C ASN A 29 3.70 -6.02 -0.43
N THR A 30 4.40 -5.06 -1.04
CA THR A 30 4.61 -3.73 -0.47
C THR A 30 3.47 -2.80 -0.88
N ILE A 31 3.00 -2.00 0.07
CA ILE A 31 1.99 -0.96 -0.16
C ILE A 31 2.67 0.39 -0.41
N THR A 32 2.31 1.03 -1.51
CA THR A 32 2.78 2.35 -1.88
C THR A 32 1.61 3.24 -2.25
N HIS A 33 1.60 4.50 -1.81
CA HIS A 33 0.60 5.47 -2.29
C HIS A 33 0.67 5.59 -3.81
N GLN A 34 -0.47 5.55 -4.49
CA GLN A 34 -0.55 5.67 -5.95
C GLN A 34 0.14 6.95 -6.45
N LYS A 35 -0.08 8.08 -5.77
CA LYS A 35 0.57 9.38 -6.06
C LYS A 35 2.10 9.40 -5.85
N CYS A 36 2.64 8.42 -5.14
CA CYS A 36 4.06 8.33 -4.85
C CYS A 36 4.79 7.38 -5.80
N TYR A 37 4.10 6.38 -6.35
CA TYR A 37 4.70 5.31 -7.15
C TYR A 37 5.59 5.80 -8.30
N HIS A 38 5.13 6.80 -9.07
CA HIS A 38 5.90 7.36 -10.19
C HIS A 38 7.10 8.23 -9.77
N LYS A 39 7.33 8.43 -8.46
CA LYS A 39 8.47 9.20 -7.95
C LYS A 39 9.71 8.34 -7.74
N THR A 40 9.61 7.01 -7.84
CA THR A 40 10.76 6.10 -7.77
C THR A 40 11.26 5.78 -9.18
N SER A 41 12.57 5.60 -9.30
CA SER A 41 13.20 5.03 -10.50
C SER A 41 13.04 3.52 -10.59
N THR A 42 12.83 2.84 -9.45
CA THR A 42 12.63 1.39 -9.37
C THR A 42 11.15 1.08 -9.14
N GLN A 43 10.47 0.71 -10.22
CA GLN A 43 9.06 0.33 -10.21
C GLN A 43 8.96 -1.20 -10.26
N ILE A 44 8.54 -1.80 -9.15
CA ILE A 44 8.19 -3.23 -9.09
C ILE A 44 6.80 -3.39 -9.72
N PRO A 45 6.55 -4.44 -10.52
CA PRO A 45 5.25 -4.65 -11.14
C PRO A 45 4.09 -4.57 -10.13
N ILE A 46 3.02 -3.88 -10.54
CA ILE A 46 1.82 -3.72 -9.72
C ILE A 46 1.01 -5.02 -9.77
N LYS A 47 0.77 -5.59 -8.60
CA LYS A 47 -0.05 -6.80 -8.39
C LYS A 47 -1.53 -6.47 -8.21
N ASP A 48 -1.85 -5.37 -7.53
CA ASP A 48 -3.24 -4.88 -7.34
C ASP A 48 -3.25 -3.38 -7.07
N GLU A 49 -4.40 -2.74 -7.31
CA GLU A 49 -4.65 -1.32 -7.07
C GLU A 49 -6.02 -1.08 -6.43
N GLY A 50 -6.14 0.02 -5.69
CA GLY A 50 -7.40 0.44 -5.09
C GLY A 50 -7.19 1.19 -3.79
N THR A 51 -8.20 1.20 -2.92
CA THR A 51 -8.05 1.78 -1.57
C THR A 51 -7.28 0.84 -0.66
N PHE A 52 -6.62 1.37 0.36
CA PHE A 52 -5.97 0.54 1.37
C PHE A 52 -6.97 -0.38 2.06
N ARG A 53 -8.21 0.07 2.28
CA ARG A 53 -9.33 -0.76 2.74
C ARG A 53 -9.53 -2.02 1.90
N LYS A 54 -9.50 -1.91 0.56
CA LYS A 54 -9.62 -3.06 -0.36
C LYS A 54 -8.49 -4.05 -0.11
N MET A 55 -7.27 -3.56 0.08
CA MET A 55 -6.09 -4.40 0.33
C MET A 55 -6.22 -5.18 1.64
N LEU A 56 -6.62 -4.49 2.72
CA LEU A 56 -6.84 -5.11 4.04
C LEU A 56 -7.90 -6.22 3.98
N LEU A 57 -8.99 -6.00 3.25
CA LEU A 57 -10.08 -6.98 3.13
C LEU A 57 -9.71 -8.17 2.23
N LYS A 58 -8.96 -7.93 1.15
CA LYS A 58 -8.63 -8.96 0.15
C LYS A 58 -7.48 -9.86 0.57
N TYR A 59 -6.47 -9.33 1.26
CA TYR A 59 -5.21 -10.03 1.52
C TYR A 59 -5.06 -10.43 2.99
N PRO A 60 -5.05 -11.75 3.31
CA PRO A 60 -5.01 -12.23 4.69
C PRO A 60 -3.77 -11.82 5.50
N PHE A 61 -2.65 -11.54 4.84
CA PHE A 61 -1.39 -11.19 5.49
C PHE A 61 -1.39 -9.80 6.17
N PHE A 62 -2.43 -8.99 5.96
CA PHE A 62 -2.63 -7.73 6.68
C PHE A 62 -3.44 -7.86 7.99
N LYS A 63 -3.96 -9.06 8.30
CA LYS A 63 -4.76 -9.30 9.52
C LYS A 63 -3.90 -9.23 10.79
#